data_AF-A0A8T4M1S6-F1
#
_entry.id   AF-A0A8T4M1S6-F1
#
_cell.length_a   1.000
_cell.length_b   1.000
_cell.length_c   1.000
_cell.angle_alpha   90.00
_cell.angle_beta   90.00
_cell.angle_gamma   90.00
#
_symmetry.space_group_name_H-M   'P 1'
#
loop_
_entity.id
_entity.type
_entity.pdbx_description
1 polymer ?
#
loop_
_entity_poly.entity_id
_entity_poly.type
_entity_poly.pdbx_seq_one_letter_code
_entity_poly.pdbx_strand_id
1 'polypeptide(L)'
;MDDLKIPFLLPTFQAIPDFKTILPNIYLQPDFRKRVPLFYGQGRKEIIETYVNNINEIIKGTSYDLEVRLMWDDALGLRNIGAGPSAGLDLEDNVMPKFISHNLGVTSGYIAGIIAMQYVAELGKVE
;
A
#
# COMPACT_ATOMS: atom_id res chain seq x y z
N MET A 1 -25.86 -19.14 5.50
CA MET A 1 -24.83 -18.50 6.33
C MET A 1 -24.86 -17.06 5.93
N ASP A 2 -25.29 -16.19 6.83
CA ASP A 2 -25.34 -14.75 6.55
C ASP A 2 -23.96 -14.29 6.11
N ASP A 3 -23.93 -13.58 4.98
CA ASP A 3 -22.76 -12.86 4.51
C ASP A 3 -22.36 -11.87 5.60
N LEU A 4 -21.44 -12.30 6.47
CA LEU A 4 -20.71 -11.42 7.37
C LEU A 4 -19.97 -10.43 6.47
N LYS A 5 -20.65 -9.32 6.16
CA LYS A 5 -20.05 -8.16 5.50
C LYS A 5 -18.97 -7.66 6.44
N ILE A 6 -17.75 -8.13 6.23
CA ILE A 6 -16.57 -7.62 6.90
C ILE A 6 -16.58 -6.10 6.64
N PRO A 7 -16.57 -5.26 7.68
CA PRO A 7 -16.69 -3.82 7.51
C PRO A 7 -15.55 -3.32 6.63
N PHE A 8 -15.88 -2.49 5.64
CA PHE A 8 -14.87 -1.81 4.84
C PHE A 8 -14.13 -0.83 5.76
N LEU A 9 -12.87 -1.13 6.04
CA LEU A 9 -12.03 -0.29 6.89
C LEU A 9 -11.40 0.80 6.04
N LEU A 10 -11.77 2.05 6.35
CA LEU A 10 -11.16 3.21 5.71
C LEU A 10 -9.67 3.27 6.08
N PRO A 11 -8.80 3.63 5.13
CA PRO A 11 -7.42 3.99 5.41
C PRO A 11 -7.29 4.99 6.56
N THR A 12 -6.42 4.70 7.52
CA THR A 12 -6.07 5.64 8.59
C THR A 12 -4.57 5.69 8.82
N PHE A 13 -4.09 6.78 9.40
CA PHE A 13 -2.73 6.92 9.89
C PHE A 13 -2.77 7.05 11.40
N GLN A 14 -2.04 6.18 12.10
CA GLN A 14 -1.87 6.25 13.54
C GLN A 14 -0.51 6.87 13.85
N ALA A 15 -0.51 8.02 14.51
CA ALA A 15 0.70 8.61 15.05
C ALA A 15 1.10 7.87 16.34
N ILE A 16 2.38 7.50 16.47
CA ILE A 16 2.93 6.89 17.68
C ILE A 16 4.12 7.74 18.16
N PRO A 17 3.88 8.74 19.02
CA PRO A 17 4.89 9.74 19.39
C PRO A 17 6.14 9.15 20.04
N ASP A 18 5.97 8.16 20.92
CA ASP A 18 7.07 7.54 21.68
C ASP A 18 8.14 6.91 20.78
N PHE A 19 7.71 6.43 19.61
CA PHE A 19 8.58 5.81 18.61
C PHE A 19 8.86 6.73 17.42
N LYS A 20 8.39 7.99 17.45
CA LYS A 20 8.50 8.96 16.35
C LYS A 20 8.14 8.34 15.00
N THR A 21 7.03 7.60 14.96
CA THR A 21 6.58 6.87 13.78
C THR A 21 5.12 7.14 13.48
N ILE A 22 4.74 6.87 12.23
CA ILE A 22 3.37 6.88 11.76
C ILE A 22 3.10 5.53 11.12
N LEU A 23 2.07 4.85 11.61
CA LEU A 23 1.64 3.57 11.09
C LEU A 23 0.42 3.76 10.19
N PRO A 24 0.53 3.50 8.88
CA PRO A 24 -0.62 3.43 8.00
C PRO A 24 -1.36 2.11 8.25
N ASN A 25 -2.65 2.20 8.57
CA ASN A 25 -3.56 1.06 8.73
C ASN A 25 -4.41 0.96 7.46
N ILE A 26 -3.95 0.16 6.49
CA ILE A 26 -4.54 0.05 5.16
C ILE A 26 -4.99 -1.38 4.92
N TYR A 27 -6.30 -1.55 4.73
CA TYR A 27 -6.94 -2.83 4.52
C TYR A 27 -7.37 -3.01 3.07
N LEU A 28 -7.31 -4.25 2.60
CA LEU A 28 -7.86 -4.66 1.32
C LEU A 28 -9.25 -5.28 1.55
N GLN A 29 -10.08 -5.31 0.50
CA GLN A 29 -11.33 -6.08 0.58
C GLN A 29 -11.01 -7.59 0.66
N PRO A 30 -11.79 -8.39 1.42
CA PRO A 30 -11.51 -9.83 1.58
C PRO A 30 -11.44 -10.62 0.27
N ASP A 31 -12.12 -10.14 -0.78
CA ASP A 31 -12.18 -10.74 -2.11
C ASP A 31 -11.09 -10.21 -3.07
N PHE A 32 -10.13 -9.42 -2.61
CA PHE A 32 -9.18 -8.69 -3.46
C PHE A 32 -8.46 -9.58 -4.49
N ARG A 33 -8.15 -10.83 -4.15
CA ARG A 33 -7.48 -11.78 -5.06
C ARG A 33 -8.27 -12.02 -6.36
N LYS A 34 -9.61 -11.95 -6.30
CA LYS A 34 -10.47 -12.08 -7.48
C LYS A 34 -10.32 -10.89 -8.43
N ARG A 35 -9.89 -9.74 -7.91
CA ARG A 35 -9.72 -8.47 -8.63
C ARG A 35 -8.33 -8.31 -9.23
N VAL A 36 -7.32 -9.00 -8.69
CA VAL A 36 -5.93 -8.92 -9.16
C VAL A 36 -5.78 -9.19 -10.67
N PRO A 37 -6.40 -10.24 -11.26
CA PRO A 37 -6.31 -10.44 -12.71
C PRO A 37 -6.91 -9.30 -13.53
N LEU A 38 -8.04 -8.73 -13.09
CA LEU A 38 -8.68 -7.59 -13.75
C LEU A 38 -7.84 -6.32 -13.59
N PHE A 39 -7.25 -6.12 -12.40
CA PHE A 39 -6.33 -5.03 -12.12
C PHE A 39 -5.15 -5.04 -13.10
N TYR A 40 -4.53 -6.19 -13.31
CA TYR A 40 -3.46 -6.33 -14.31
C TYR A 40 -3.99 -6.18 -15.75
N GLY A 41 -5.10 -6.83 -16.09
CA GLY A 41 -5.68 -6.76 -17.44
C GLY A 41 -6.11 -5.36 -17.87
N GLN A 42 -6.45 -4.48 -16.93
CA GLN A 42 -6.80 -3.08 -17.17
C GLN A 42 -5.60 -2.12 -17.14
N GLY A 43 -4.37 -2.61 -17.00
CA GLY A 43 -3.18 -1.76 -16.94
C GLY A 43 -3.11 -0.86 -15.68
N ARG A 44 -3.74 -1.29 -14.57
CA ARG A 44 -3.77 -0.51 -13.32
C ARG A 44 -2.42 -0.54 -12.60
N LYS A 45 -1.61 -1.58 -12.83
CA LYS A 45 -0.25 -1.69 -12.30
C LYS A 45 0.60 -0.49 -12.73
N GLU A 46 0.53 -0.15 -14.02
CA GLU A 46 1.27 0.94 -14.65
C GLU A 46 0.86 2.30 -14.11
N ILE A 47 -0.42 2.46 -13.72
CA ILE A 47 -0.92 3.65 -13.03
C ILE A 47 -0.23 3.80 -11.67
N ILE A 48 -0.11 2.71 -10.88
CA ILE A 48 0.57 2.73 -9.59
C ILE A 48 2.07 3.00 -9.76
N GLU A 49 2.72 2.36 -10.74
CA GLU A 49 4.14 2.59 -11.04
C GLU A 49 4.41 4.04 -11.46
N THR A 50 3.55 4.62 -12.30
CA THR A 50 3.61 6.04 -12.68
C THR A 50 3.43 6.94 -11.47
N TYR A 51 2.46 6.64 -10.60
CA TYR A 51 2.23 7.39 -9.36
C TYR A 51 3.47 7.38 -8.45
N VAL A 52 4.12 6.23 -8.27
CA VAL A 52 5.34 6.10 -7.48
C VAL A 52 6.52 6.83 -8.12
N ASN A 53 6.68 6.76 -9.44
CA ASN A 53 7.72 7.52 -10.14
C ASN A 53 7.54 9.03 -9.93
N ASN A 54 6.31 9.53 -9.98
CA ASN A 54 6.01 10.94 -9.71
C ASN A 54 6.35 11.32 -8.26
N ILE A 55 6.06 10.45 -7.27
CA ILE A 55 6.47 10.68 -5.87
C ILE A 55 7.99 10.76 -5.78
N ASN A 56 8.72 9.80 -6.38
CA ASN A 56 10.18 9.78 -6.37
C ASN A 56 10.75 11.07 -6.96
N GLU A 57 10.22 11.57 -8.08
CA GLU A 57 10.68 12.82 -8.68
C GLU A 57 10.36 14.06 -7.82
N ILE A 58 9.24 14.07 -7.08
CA ILE A 58 8.89 15.17 -6.16
C ILE A 58 9.85 15.23 -4.96
N ILE A 59 10.24 14.07 -4.42
CA ILE A 59 11.08 14.01 -3.20
C ILE A 59 12.58 14.02 -3.50
N LYS A 60 12.97 13.79 -4.75
CA LYS A 60 14.37 13.78 -5.19
C LYS A 60 15.09 15.09 -4.85
N GLY A 61 16.27 14.98 -4.25
CA GLY A 61 17.06 16.15 -3.83
C GLY A 61 16.50 16.90 -2.62
N THR A 62 15.43 16.40 -1.98
CA THR A 62 14.94 16.91 -0.69
C THR A 62 15.56 16.13 0.48
N SER A 63 15.31 16.58 1.73
CA SER A 63 15.67 15.80 2.93
C SER A 63 14.91 14.46 3.05
N TYR A 64 13.95 14.21 2.16
CA TYR A 64 13.09 13.03 2.10
C TYR A 64 13.39 12.15 0.89
N ASP A 65 14.57 12.31 0.27
CA ASP A 65 15.02 11.52 -0.88
C ASP A 65 15.24 10.06 -0.48
N LEU A 66 14.16 9.28 -0.51
CA LEU A 66 14.12 7.86 -0.20
C LEU A 66 13.65 7.10 -1.43
N GLU A 67 14.38 6.05 -1.76
CA GLU A 67 14.03 5.17 -2.86
C GLU A 67 12.77 4.37 -2.52
N VAL A 68 11.70 4.59 -3.29
CA VAL A 68 10.50 3.77 -3.23
C VAL A 68 10.58 2.62 -4.22
N ARG A 69 10.37 1.39 -3.74
CA ARG A 69 10.41 0.16 -4.54
C ARG A 69 9.11 -0.62 -4.37
N LEU A 70 8.58 -1.17 -5.46
CA LEU A 70 7.38 -2.00 -5.43
C LEU A 70 7.74 -3.44 -5.75
N MET A 71 7.19 -4.38 -4.99
CA MET A 71 7.25 -5.80 -5.30
C MET A 71 5.86 -6.31 -5.64
N TRP A 72 5.72 -6.81 -6.86
CA TRP A 72 4.49 -7.36 -7.40
C TRP A 72 4.49 -8.89 -7.34
N ASP A 73 3.30 -9.45 -7.20
CA ASP A 73 3.02 -10.88 -7.20
C ASP A 73 1.79 -11.15 -8.06
N ASP A 74 1.88 -12.10 -8.98
CA ASP A 74 0.82 -12.33 -9.97
C ASP A 74 -0.53 -12.75 -9.34
N ALA A 75 -0.50 -13.37 -8.16
CA ALA A 75 -1.70 -13.83 -7.46
C ALA A 75 -2.18 -12.83 -6.40
N LEU A 76 -1.25 -12.09 -5.79
CA LEU A 76 -1.53 -11.20 -4.65
C LEU A 76 -1.52 -9.72 -5.01
N GLY A 77 -1.14 -9.34 -6.22
CA GLY A 77 -1.02 -7.95 -6.63
C GLY A 77 0.20 -7.29 -5.99
N LEU A 78 0.02 -6.12 -5.38
CA LEU A 78 1.12 -5.42 -4.71
C LEU A 78 1.44 -6.07 -3.37
N ARG A 79 2.58 -6.79 -3.30
CA ARG A 79 2.99 -7.56 -2.13
C ARG A 79 3.85 -6.77 -1.16
N ASN A 80 4.67 -5.85 -1.65
CA ASN A 80 5.51 -5.01 -0.79
C ASN A 80 5.70 -3.61 -1.39
N ILE A 81 5.76 -2.62 -0.50
CA ILE A 81 6.13 -1.23 -0.77
C ILE A 81 7.35 -0.92 0.10
N GLY A 82 8.54 -0.95 -0.48
CA GLY A 82 9.76 -0.47 0.15
C GLY A 82 9.81 1.06 0.09
N ALA A 83 10.13 1.71 1.20
CA ALA A 83 10.29 3.15 1.35
C ALA A 83 11.65 3.42 2.03
N GLY A 84 12.73 3.33 1.25
CA GLY A 84 14.11 3.36 1.71
C GLY A 84 14.77 1.97 1.80
N PRO A 85 15.92 1.85 2.50
CA PRO A 85 16.73 0.63 2.49
C PRO A 85 16.07 -0.57 3.19
N SER A 86 15.41 -0.33 4.32
CA SER A 86 14.94 -1.38 5.24
C SER A 86 13.56 -1.11 5.84
N ALA A 87 12.81 -0.16 5.28
CA ALA A 87 11.53 0.29 5.78
C ALA A 87 10.46 0.14 4.70
N GLY A 88 9.22 -0.16 5.09
CA GLY A 88 8.17 -0.38 4.12
C GLY A 88 6.91 -1.01 4.68
N LEU A 89 6.09 -1.49 3.76
CA LEU A 89 4.85 -2.19 4.00
C LEU A 89 4.87 -3.56 3.30
N ASP A 90 4.43 -4.60 3.99
CA ASP A 90 4.21 -5.93 3.42
C ASP A 90 2.73 -6.27 3.43
N LEU A 91 2.26 -6.95 2.41
CA LEU A 91 0.92 -7.51 2.38
C LEU A 91 0.85 -8.72 3.31
N GLU A 92 0.01 -8.62 4.34
CA GLU A 92 -0.42 -9.75 5.16
C GLU A 92 -1.76 -10.26 4.62
N ASP A 93 -1.73 -11.46 4.08
CA ASP A 93 -2.87 -12.08 3.38
C ASP A 93 -3.56 -13.13 4.26
N ASN A 94 -4.29 -12.65 5.27
CA ASN A 94 -5.12 -13.46 6.16
C ASN A 94 -6.62 -13.16 5.96
N VAL A 95 -7.47 -13.49 6.94
CA VAL A 95 -8.93 -13.27 6.87
C VAL A 95 -9.29 -11.79 6.61
N MET A 96 -8.42 -10.86 7.04
CA MET A 96 -8.59 -9.43 6.85
C MET A 96 -7.31 -8.85 6.24
N PRO A 97 -7.13 -9.00 4.92
CA PRO A 97 -5.87 -8.69 4.26
C PRO A 97 -5.52 -7.21 4.42
N LYS A 98 -4.26 -6.93 4.74
CA LYS A 98 -3.80 -5.57 5.06
C LYS A 98 -2.32 -5.38 4.76
N PHE A 99 -1.90 -4.13 4.66
CA PHE A 99 -0.49 -3.79 4.70
C PHE A 99 -0.02 -3.68 6.15
N ILE A 100 1.00 -4.46 6.51
CA ILE A 100 1.69 -4.39 7.79
C ILE A 100 3.00 -3.63 7.64
N SER A 101 3.35 -2.85 8.66
CA SER A 101 4.55 -2.02 8.64
C SER A 101 5.77 -2.75 9.14
N HIS A 102 6.93 -2.42 8.56
CA HIS A 102 8.23 -2.73 9.13
C HIS A 102 9.15 -1.51 9.06
N ASN A 103 9.80 -1.19 10.18
CA ASN A 103 10.79 -0.12 10.33
C ASN A 103 10.39 1.26 9.76
N LEU A 104 9.10 1.59 9.75
CA LEU A 104 8.64 2.90 9.28
C LEU A 104 8.99 4.01 10.28
N GLY A 105 9.45 5.15 9.75
CA GLY A 105 9.49 6.43 10.45
C GLY A 105 8.32 7.32 10.00
N VAL A 106 8.33 8.60 10.38
CA VAL A 106 7.28 9.56 9.99
C VAL A 106 7.17 9.70 8.46
N THR A 107 8.27 10.06 7.79
CA THR A 107 8.26 10.34 6.35
C THR A 107 7.99 9.08 5.52
N SER A 108 8.72 7.99 5.78
CA SER A 108 8.50 6.73 5.07
C SER A 108 7.12 6.15 5.36
N GLY A 109 6.57 6.35 6.55
CA GLY A 109 5.21 5.93 6.90
C GLY A 109 4.14 6.65 6.10
N TYR A 110 4.26 7.97 5.92
CA TYR A 110 3.36 8.72 5.04
C TYR A 110 3.48 8.27 3.58
N ILE A 111 4.71 8.21 3.04
CA ILE A 111 4.93 7.86 1.63
C ILE A 111 4.44 6.45 1.32
N ALA A 112 4.84 5.45 2.11
CA ALA A 112 4.36 4.09 1.91
C ALA A 112 2.84 3.99 2.08
N GLY A 113 2.28 4.71 3.06
CA GLY A 113 0.84 4.75 3.30
C GLY A 113 0.03 5.32 2.14
N ILE A 114 0.43 6.45 1.56
CA ILE A 114 -0.30 7.04 0.42
C ILE A 114 -0.23 6.13 -0.83
N ILE A 115 0.87 5.41 -1.03
CA ILE A 115 1.01 4.44 -2.11
C ILE A 115 0.08 3.24 -1.88
N ALA A 116 0.04 2.70 -0.65
CA ALA A 116 -0.87 1.62 -0.30
C ALA A 116 -2.34 2.04 -0.47
N MET A 117 -2.69 3.27 -0.09
CA MET A 117 -4.02 3.85 -0.33
C MET A 117 -4.36 3.93 -1.81
N GLN A 118 -3.42 4.44 -2.63
CA GLN A 118 -3.61 4.54 -4.07
C GLN A 118 -3.81 3.16 -4.71
N TYR A 119 -3.04 2.15 -4.29
CA TYR A 119 -3.22 0.77 -4.74
C TYR A 119 -4.61 0.22 -4.39
N VAL A 120 -5.05 0.35 -3.12
CA VAL A 120 -6.39 -0.10 -2.70
C VAL A 120 -7.49 0.63 -3.47
N ALA A 121 -7.32 1.92 -3.74
CA ALA A 121 -8.27 2.69 -4.54
C ALA A 121 -8.35 2.21 -5.99
N GLU A 122 -7.22 1.94 -6.66
CA GLU A 122 -7.21 1.41 -8.02
C GLU A 122 -7.76 -0.02 -8.08
N LEU A 123 -7.46 -0.86 -7.09
CA LEU A 123 -8.02 -2.21 -6.96
C LEU A 123 -9.53 -2.19 -6.72
N GLY A 124 -10.05 -1.16 -6.05
CA GLY A 124 -11.49 -0.95 -5.86
C GLY A 124 -12.22 -0.50 -7.13
N LYS A 125 -11.52 -0.03 -8.16
CA LYS A 125 -12.11 0.43 -9.43
C LYS A 125 -12.30 -0.69 -10.47
N VAL A 126 -11.83 -1.90 -10.17
CA VAL A 126 -12.03 -3.04 -11.05
C VAL A 126 -13.21 -3.87 -10.56
N GLU A 127 -14.13 -4.15 -11.48
CA GLU A 127 -15.39 -4.88 -11.30
C GLU A 127 -15.52 -5.95 -12.39
#